data_AF-A0A1F6R839-F1
#
_entry.id   AF-A0A1F6R839-F1
#
_cell.length_a   1.000
_cell.length_b   1.000
_cell.length_c   1.000
_cell.angle_alpha   90.00
_cell.angle_beta   90.00
_cell.angle_gamma   90.00
#
_symmetry.space_group_name_H-M   'P 1'
#
loop_
_entity.id
_entity.type
_entity.pdbx_description
1 polymer ?
#
loop_
_entity_poly.entity_id
_entity_poly.type
_entity_poly.pdbx_seq_one_letter_code
_entity_poly.pdbx_strand_id
1 'polypeptide(L)'
;MFRDVDSLLLGAPVRVMGIDVGYVSEIEPIGDEVYVTFIITNNKVTVPSGSTISIQFTGLAGSKSIEIKPPKAKVTDNYKLTVSEPVRINSLMQVQTEISESVLDSSKNALKMFGKGGVDIMKSNIEKVNNGTNDAIVGVRDIKVVLSDANGNMHRSSSYVKEILNDQSENLNSLYGAFTDQDIDQQIKDYIKSFNDTTKDVSNSLDKNELQKIRKEISSDLHGFNNNVINFSYKAKDLRNKGTDFARNSDSINSVLNTFRGMLNSISDVFNPKGINKLRAKSTELKEKTEEINKKI
;
A
#
# COMPACT_ATOMS: atom_id res chain seq x y z
N MET A 1 18.07 33.78 33.29
CA MET A 1 16.69 34.09 32.86
C MET A 1 16.13 32.87 32.16
N PHE A 2 14.87 32.55 32.41
CA PHE A 2 14.13 31.45 31.78
C PHE A 2 12.95 32.04 31.02
N ARG A 3 12.53 31.47 29.89
CA ARG A 3 11.24 31.87 29.28
C ARG A 3 10.05 31.34 30.06
N ASP A 4 10.25 30.23 30.78
CA ASP A 4 9.24 29.60 31.61
C ASP A 4 9.89 28.92 32.81
N VAL A 5 9.34 29.14 34.00
CA VAL A 5 9.82 28.51 35.24
C VAL A 5 8.97 27.32 35.67
N ASP A 6 7.94 26.97 34.89
CA ASP A 6 7.10 25.79 35.05
C ASP A 6 6.66 25.53 36.49
N SER A 7 6.11 26.54 37.18
CA SER A 7 5.68 26.46 38.59
C SER A 7 6.81 26.20 39.62
N LEU A 8 8.05 26.64 39.36
CA LEU A 8 9.08 26.73 40.38
C LEU A 8 8.61 27.62 41.55
N LEU A 9 8.88 27.21 42.78
CA LEU A 9 8.44 27.92 43.98
C LEU A 9 9.61 28.68 44.63
N LEU A 10 9.28 29.79 45.31
CA LEU A 10 10.19 30.41 46.26
C LEU A 10 10.59 29.41 47.35
N GLY A 11 11.87 29.42 47.73
CA GLY A 11 12.44 28.45 48.67
C GLY A 11 12.72 27.07 48.07
N ALA A 12 12.44 26.83 46.78
CA ALA A 12 12.81 25.57 46.12
C ALA A 12 14.33 25.32 46.24
N PRO A 13 14.76 24.06 46.43
CA PRO A 13 16.16 23.76 46.62
C PRO A 13 16.96 24.05 45.35
N VAL A 14 18.18 24.52 45.56
CA VAL A 14 19.23 24.64 44.54
C VAL A 14 20.20 23.52 44.78
N ARG A 15 20.47 22.76 43.73
CA ARG A 15 21.25 21.54 43.78
C ARG A 15 22.43 21.58 42.85
N VAL A 16 23.51 20.95 43.27
CA VAL A 16 24.66 20.67 42.42
C VAL A 16 24.86 19.16 42.44
N MET A 17 24.70 18.53 41.27
CA MET A 17 24.83 17.08 41.11
C MET A 17 23.95 16.30 42.10
N GLY A 18 22.72 16.78 42.34
CA GLY A 18 21.76 16.20 43.26
C GLY A 18 21.93 16.53 44.76
N ILE A 19 22.95 17.30 45.15
CA ILE A 19 23.18 17.73 46.54
C ILE A 19 22.55 19.11 46.76
N ASP A 20 21.75 19.28 47.82
CA ASP A 20 21.18 20.58 48.22
C ASP A 20 22.28 21.53 48.70
N VAL A 21 22.41 22.69 48.05
CA VAL A 21 23.47 23.70 48.31
C VAL A 21 22.92 25.10 48.56
N GLY A 22 21.61 25.29 48.39
CA GLY A 22 20.99 26.60 48.44
C GLY A 22 19.50 26.55 48.22
N TYR A 23 18.89 27.72 48.04
CA TYR A 23 17.46 27.86 47.78
C TYR A 23 17.16 29.04 46.84
N VAL A 24 16.02 28.97 46.16
CA VAL A 24 15.49 30.06 45.32
C VAL A 24 14.99 31.19 46.21
N SER A 25 15.50 32.40 46.02
CA SER A 25 15.16 33.57 46.83
C SER A 25 14.13 34.48 46.16
N GLU A 26 14.06 34.48 44.83
CA GLU A 26 13.23 35.42 44.07
C GLU A 26 12.86 34.85 42.71
N ILE A 27 11.62 35.12 42.26
CA ILE A 27 11.10 34.76 40.94
C ILE A 27 10.27 35.95 40.46
N GLU A 28 10.77 36.67 39.44
CA GLU A 28 10.11 37.87 38.90
C GLU A 28 9.96 37.79 37.38
N PRO A 29 8.73 37.94 36.84
CA PRO A 29 8.55 38.07 35.40
C PRO A 29 8.99 39.46 34.92
N ILE A 30 9.86 39.52 33.93
CA ILE A 30 10.37 40.75 33.30
C ILE A 30 10.22 40.62 31.78
N GLY A 31 9.20 41.27 31.22
CA GLY A 31 8.87 41.14 29.80
C GLY A 31 8.42 39.71 29.47
N ASP A 32 9.06 39.10 28.48
CA ASP A 32 8.78 37.72 28.01
C ASP A 32 9.65 36.65 28.71
N GLU A 33 10.41 37.04 29.73
CA GLU A 33 11.27 36.15 30.50
C GLU A 33 10.98 36.24 32.00
N VAL A 34 11.49 35.26 32.74
CA VAL A 34 11.42 35.17 34.19
C VAL A 34 12.83 35.20 34.76
N TYR A 35 13.06 36.18 35.61
CA TYR A 35 14.27 36.31 36.40
C TYR A 35 14.15 35.44 37.65
N VAL A 36 15.16 34.62 37.91
CA VAL A 36 15.19 33.71 39.07
C VAL A 36 16.49 33.95 39.82
N THR A 37 16.37 34.47 41.04
CA THR A 37 17.51 34.66 41.95
C THR A 37 17.55 33.50 42.94
N PHE A 38 18.76 33.00 43.21
CA PHE A 38 18.96 31.93 44.18
C PHE A 38 20.23 32.16 44.99
N ILE A 39 20.23 31.66 46.22
CA ILE A 39 21.31 31.85 47.18
C ILE A 39 21.96 30.50 47.45
N ILE A 40 23.29 30.45 47.35
CA ILE A 40 24.09 29.28 47.75
C ILE A 40 24.53 29.50 49.19
N THR A 41 24.07 28.64 50.09
CA THR A 41 24.38 28.72 51.52
C THR A 41 25.57 27.83 51.90
N ASN A 42 25.90 26.84 51.07
CA ASN A 42 27.04 25.96 51.29
C ASN A 42 28.35 26.61 50.83
N ASN A 43 29.14 27.11 51.77
CA ASN A 43 30.43 27.78 51.52
C ASN A 43 31.53 26.88 50.93
N LYS A 44 31.32 25.56 50.86
CA LYS A 44 32.24 24.60 50.22
C LYS A 44 31.93 24.41 48.73
N VAL A 45 30.86 25.00 48.23
CA VAL A 45 30.41 24.84 46.84
C VAL A 45 30.59 26.15 46.09
N THR A 46 31.36 26.10 45.01
CA THR A 46 31.51 27.21 44.07
C THR A 46 30.93 26.79 42.74
N VAL A 47 30.07 27.61 42.14
CA VAL A 47 29.52 27.36 40.80
C VAL A 47 30.53 27.82 39.76
N PRO A 48 31.11 26.90 38.95
CA PRO A 48 32.07 27.29 37.91
C PRO A 48 31.42 28.12 36.81
N SER A 49 32.19 29.03 36.19
CA SER A 49 31.75 29.70 34.95
C SER A 49 31.42 28.66 33.87
N GLY A 50 30.40 28.92 33.06
CA GLY A 50 29.93 27.98 32.03
C GLY A 50 29.02 26.86 32.54
N SER A 51 28.65 26.86 33.82
CA SER A 51 27.68 25.91 34.35
C SER A 51 26.31 26.06 33.67
N THR A 52 25.62 24.93 33.51
CA THR A 52 24.25 24.90 33.00
C THR A 52 23.27 24.82 34.16
N ILE A 53 22.34 25.76 34.19
CA ILE A 53 21.25 25.86 35.14
C ILE A 53 20.01 25.29 34.47
N SER A 54 19.31 24.38 35.15
CA SER A 54 18.08 23.77 34.66
C SER A 54 17.06 23.66 35.77
N ILE A 55 15.77 23.82 35.46
CA ILE A 55 14.70 23.53 36.40
C ILE A 55 14.34 22.05 36.23
N GLN A 56 14.56 21.25 37.28
CA GLN A 56 14.31 19.82 37.25
C GLN A 56 13.27 19.43 38.29
N PHE A 57 12.49 18.41 37.93
CA PHE A 57 11.47 17.83 38.78
C PHE A 57 11.98 16.53 39.40
N THR A 58 11.82 16.36 40.71
CA THR A 58 12.34 15.19 41.42
C THR A 58 11.23 14.15 41.61
N GLY A 59 11.29 13.01 40.92
CA GLY A 59 10.26 11.95 41.01
C GLY A 59 8.98 12.28 40.21
N LEU A 60 7.87 11.55 40.43
CA LEU A 60 6.60 11.75 39.70
C LEU A 60 5.63 12.75 40.39
N ALA A 61 5.86 13.07 41.65
CA ALA A 61 5.03 13.98 42.45
C ALA A 61 5.85 14.91 43.38
N GLY A 62 7.16 15.05 43.14
CA GLY A 62 8.01 15.85 44.00
C GLY A 62 7.97 17.34 43.67
N SER A 63 8.82 18.11 44.34
CA SER A 63 8.97 19.54 44.07
C SER A 63 9.96 19.78 42.92
N LYS A 64 9.89 20.99 42.34
CA LYS A 64 10.90 21.46 41.39
C LYS A 64 12.11 22.00 42.15
N SER A 65 13.26 21.85 41.54
CA SER A 65 14.54 22.32 42.05
C SER A 65 15.34 22.96 40.93
N ILE A 66 16.22 23.88 41.26
CA ILE A 66 17.26 24.33 40.34
C ILE A 66 18.38 23.30 40.41
N GLU A 67 18.76 22.73 39.28
CA GLU A 67 19.91 21.84 39.16
C GLU A 67 21.02 22.55 38.37
N ILE A 68 22.18 22.68 39.02
CA ILE A 68 23.39 23.25 38.48
C ILE A 68 24.31 22.12 38.05
N LYS A 69 24.61 22.05 36.75
CA LYS A 69 25.55 21.10 36.17
C LYS A 69 26.86 21.82 35.84
N PRO A 70 28.01 21.41 36.40
CA PRO A 70 29.31 21.95 36.02
C PRO A 70 29.57 21.76 34.52
N PRO A 71 30.36 22.64 33.89
CA PRO A 71 30.71 22.51 32.48
C PRO A 71 31.56 21.26 32.24
N LYS A 72 31.36 20.61 31.08
CA LYS A 72 32.14 19.42 30.67
C LYS A 72 33.57 19.75 30.25
N ALA A 73 33.88 21.02 29.96
CA ALA A 73 35.20 21.50 29.53
C ALA A 73 35.58 22.77 30.31
N LYS A 74 36.88 23.07 30.43
CA LYS A 74 37.35 24.32 31.04
C LYS A 74 36.89 25.51 30.20
N VAL A 75 36.09 26.39 30.78
CA VAL A 75 35.59 27.61 30.15
C VAL A 75 36.49 28.77 30.59
N THR A 76 37.03 29.53 29.63
CA THR A 76 38.01 30.61 29.86
C THR A 76 37.41 31.99 30.07
N ASP A 77 36.09 32.15 29.90
CA ASP A 77 35.44 33.47 29.89
C ASP A 77 34.47 33.74 31.05
N ASN A 78 34.37 35.04 31.35
CA ASN A 78 33.57 35.75 32.35
C ASN A 78 32.22 35.10 32.67
N TYR A 79 32.09 34.53 33.88
CA TYR A 79 30.87 34.11 34.57
C TYR A 79 29.57 34.11 33.72
N LYS A 80 29.48 33.23 32.72
CA LYS A 80 28.28 33.08 31.90
C LYS A 80 27.61 31.77 32.24
N LEU A 81 26.45 31.86 32.88
CA LEU A 81 25.58 30.70 33.11
C LEU A 81 24.73 30.46 31.87
N THR A 82 24.58 29.19 31.49
CA THR A 82 23.66 28.78 30.42
C THR A 82 22.39 28.24 31.03
N VAL A 83 21.23 28.52 30.41
CA VAL A 83 19.94 28.05 30.90
C VAL A 83 19.41 26.97 29.97
N SER A 84 19.00 25.84 30.53
CA SER A 84 18.21 24.82 29.85
C SER A 84 16.76 24.94 30.29
N GLU A 85 15.88 25.24 29.34
CA GLU A 85 14.46 25.43 29.61
C GLU A 85 13.80 24.15 30.11
N PRO A 86 12.90 24.23 31.10
CA PRO A 86 12.14 23.08 31.54
C PRO A 86 11.19 22.61 30.43
N VAL A 87 11.14 21.29 30.21
CA VAL A 87 10.14 20.68 29.33
C VAL A 87 8.93 20.31 30.16
N ARG A 88 7.77 20.89 29.84
CA ARG A 88 6.50 20.52 30.49
C ARG A 88 6.08 19.13 30.04
N ILE A 89 5.70 18.28 30.99
CA ILE A 89 5.17 16.94 30.72
C ILE A 89 3.95 17.04 29.78
N ASN A 90 3.10 18.04 29.96
CA ASN A 90 1.93 18.26 29.10
C ASN A 90 2.31 18.46 27.61
N SER A 91 3.39 19.19 27.34
CA SER A 91 3.86 19.42 25.97
C SER A 91 4.38 18.13 25.32
N LEU A 92 5.09 17.28 26.07
CA LEU A 92 5.52 15.97 25.57
C LEU A 92 4.33 15.04 25.30
N MET A 93 3.32 15.07 26.16
CA MET A 93 2.09 14.28 25.98
C MET A 93 1.28 14.74 24.77
N GLN A 94 1.20 16.05 24.54
CA GLN A 94 0.54 16.59 23.36
C GLN A 94 1.23 16.10 22.08
N VAL A 95 2.55 16.24 21.99
CA VAL A 95 3.34 15.76 20.84
C VAL A 95 3.17 14.24 20.66
N GLN A 96 3.19 13.46 21.75
CA GLN A 96 2.98 12.01 21.67
C GLN A 96 1.56 11.66 21.18
N THR A 97 0.54 12.40 21.62
CA THR A 97 -0.84 12.19 21.21
C THR A 97 -1.01 12.52 19.72
N GLU A 98 -0.50 13.66 19.28
CA GLU A 98 -0.53 14.09 17.87
C GLU A 98 0.15 13.07 16.94
N ILE A 99 1.33 12.58 17.32
CA ILE A 99 2.02 11.52 16.56
C ILE A 99 1.17 10.25 16.52
N SER A 100 0.57 9.85 17.64
CA SER A 100 -0.22 8.62 17.73
C SER A 100 -1.51 8.70 16.91
N GLU A 101 -2.18 9.86 16.92
CA GLU A 101 -3.35 10.13 16.09
C GLU A 101 -3.00 10.17 14.60
N SER A 102 -1.89 10.81 14.24
CA SER A 102 -1.40 10.84 12.85
C SER A 102 -1.08 9.43 12.32
N VAL A 103 -0.42 8.59 13.13
CA VAL A 103 -0.14 7.18 12.79
C VAL A 103 -1.43 6.38 12.65
N LEU A 104 -2.39 6.60 13.56
CA LEU A 104 -3.69 5.93 13.53
C LEU A 104 -4.49 6.30 12.27
N ASP A 105 -4.57 7.58 11.94
CA ASP A 105 -5.31 8.06 10.77
C ASP A 105 -4.64 7.62 9.47
N SER A 106 -3.31 7.66 9.40
CA SER A 106 -2.54 7.10 8.29
C SER A 106 -2.83 5.61 8.10
N SER A 107 -2.86 4.84 9.19
CA SER A 107 -3.18 3.41 9.16
C SER A 107 -4.61 3.15 8.71
N LYS A 108 -5.59 3.95 9.16
CA LYS A 108 -6.99 3.85 8.70
C LYS A 108 -7.12 4.17 7.22
N ASN A 109 -6.40 5.17 6.71
CA ASN A 109 -6.42 5.51 5.30
C ASN A 109 -5.81 4.40 4.44
N ALA A 110 -4.69 3.79 4.88
CA ALA A 110 -4.13 2.61 4.24
C ALA A 110 -5.14 1.43 4.22
N LEU A 111 -5.85 1.18 5.32
CA LEU A 111 -6.91 0.17 5.37
C LEU A 111 -8.13 0.51 4.51
N LYS A 112 -8.45 1.79 4.26
CA LYS A 112 -9.50 2.14 3.30
C LYS A 112 -9.08 1.84 1.87
N MET A 113 -7.82 2.15 1.52
CA MET A 113 -7.27 1.92 0.18
C MET A 113 -7.07 0.43 -0.11
N PHE A 114 -6.51 -0.30 0.87
CA PHE A 114 -6.08 -1.68 0.66
C PHE A 114 -6.94 -2.70 1.39
N GLY A 115 -7.68 -2.32 2.42
CA GLY A 115 -8.56 -3.20 3.18
C GLY A 115 -9.86 -3.50 2.45
N LYS A 116 -10.90 -3.85 3.23
CA LYS A 116 -12.12 -4.47 2.72
C LYS A 116 -12.76 -3.76 1.52
N GLY A 117 -12.88 -2.43 1.55
CA GLY A 117 -13.46 -1.66 0.44
C GLY A 117 -12.66 -1.79 -0.87
N GLY A 118 -11.34 -1.67 -0.82
CA GLY A 118 -10.46 -1.88 -1.99
C GLY A 118 -10.48 -3.33 -2.48
N VAL A 119 -10.47 -4.29 -1.55
CA VAL A 119 -10.57 -5.72 -1.88
C VAL A 119 -11.91 -6.06 -2.53
N ASP A 120 -13.03 -5.50 -2.04
CA ASP A 120 -14.36 -5.78 -2.57
C ASP A 120 -14.48 -5.26 -4.02
N ILE A 121 -13.94 -4.08 -4.31
CA ILE A 121 -13.83 -3.55 -5.68
C ILE A 121 -12.99 -4.50 -6.55
N MET A 122 -11.83 -4.93 -6.05
CA MET A 122 -10.95 -5.86 -6.77
C MET A 122 -11.65 -7.20 -7.04
N LYS A 123 -12.40 -7.73 -6.07
CA LYS A 123 -13.18 -8.97 -6.21
C LYS A 123 -14.28 -8.83 -7.25
N SER A 124 -15.01 -7.72 -7.26
CA SER A 124 -16.03 -7.42 -8.28
C SER A 124 -15.41 -7.35 -9.67
N ASN A 125 -14.27 -6.68 -9.81
CA ASN A 125 -13.57 -6.59 -11.09
C ASN A 125 -13.05 -7.96 -11.55
N ILE A 126 -12.49 -8.77 -10.64
CA ILE A 126 -12.08 -10.15 -10.95
C ILE A 126 -13.27 -11.00 -11.39
N GLU A 127 -14.45 -10.83 -10.79
CA GLU A 127 -15.66 -11.54 -11.19
C GLU A 127 -16.12 -11.14 -12.59
N LYS A 128 -16.14 -9.84 -12.91
CA LYS A 128 -16.41 -9.35 -14.28
C LYS A 128 -15.43 -9.93 -15.30
N VAL A 129 -14.14 -9.91 -14.96
CA VAL A 129 -13.07 -10.47 -15.79
C VAL A 129 -13.28 -11.97 -16.01
N ASN A 130 -13.65 -12.72 -14.96
CA ASN A 130 -13.87 -14.16 -15.06
C ASN A 130 -15.10 -14.49 -15.93
N ASN A 131 -16.17 -13.69 -15.85
CA ASN A 131 -17.34 -13.84 -16.71
C ASN A 131 -16.98 -13.59 -18.18
N GLY A 132 -16.32 -12.47 -18.49
CA GLY A 132 -15.87 -12.17 -19.87
C GLY A 132 -14.86 -13.20 -20.41
N THR A 133 -14.05 -13.79 -19.53
CA THR A 133 -13.13 -14.90 -19.86
C THR A 133 -13.92 -16.15 -20.27
N ASN A 134 -14.98 -16.49 -19.53
CA ASN A 134 -15.85 -17.62 -19.89
C ASN A 134 -16.57 -17.38 -21.22
N ASP A 135 -17.06 -16.16 -21.45
CA ASP A 135 -17.70 -15.79 -22.72
C ASP A 135 -16.72 -15.94 -23.90
N ALA A 136 -15.45 -15.53 -23.71
CA ALA A 136 -14.40 -15.72 -24.71
C ALA A 136 -14.11 -17.21 -24.98
N ILE A 137 -14.08 -18.06 -23.94
CA ILE A 137 -13.92 -19.52 -24.10
C ILE A 137 -15.08 -20.10 -24.91
N VAL A 138 -16.32 -19.67 -24.64
CA VAL A 138 -17.50 -20.09 -25.40
C VAL A 138 -17.41 -19.62 -26.85
N GLY A 139 -17.10 -18.34 -27.09
CA GLY A 139 -16.94 -17.79 -28.44
C GLY A 139 -15.86 -18.50 -29.26
N VAL A 140 -14.73 -18.85 -28.66
CA VAL A 140 -13.68 -19.65 -29.33
C VAL A 140 -14.16 -21.04 -29.70
N ARG A 141 -14.96 -21.67 -28.82
CA ARG A 141 -15.58 -22.97 -29.11
C ARG A 141 -16.53 -22.86 -30.31
N ASP A 142 -17.35 -21.81 -30.35
CA ASP A 142 -18.30 -21.57 -31.43
C ASP A 142 -17.60 -21.29 -32.75
N ILE A 143 -16.54 -20.46 -32.74
CA ILE A 143 -15.67 -20.23 -33.90
C ILE A 143 -15.09 -21.55 -34.41
N LYS A 144 -14.63 -22.43 -33.52
CA LYS A 144 -14.09 -23.74 -33.90
C LYS A 144 -15.14 -24.62 -34.60
N VAL A 145 -16.41 -24.56 -34.15
CA VAL A 145 -17.53 -25.27 -34.79
C VAL A 145 -17.80 -24.69 -36.18
N VAL A 146 -18.00 -23.37 -36.28
CA VAL A 146 -18.28 -22.69 -37.55
C VAL A 146 -17.17 -22.93 -38.56
N LEU A 147 -15.90 -22.87 -38.15
CA LEU A 147 -14.75 -23.17 -39.01
C LEU A 147 -14.74 -24.63 -39.46
N SER A 148 -15.10 -25.57 -38.58
CA SER A 148 -15.21 -26.97 -38.95
C SER A 148 -16.30 -27.20 -40.02
N ASP A 149 -17.45 -26.56 -39.87
CA ASP A 149 -18.57 -26.66 -40.80
C ASP A 149 -18.26 -25.98 -42.15
N ALA A 150 -17.74 -24.75 -42.11
CA ALA A 150 -17.31 -24.02 -43.29
C ALA A 150 -16.27 -24.83 -44.08
N ASN A 151 -15.28 -25.40 -43.38
CA ASN A 151 -14.28 -26.25 -44.00
C ASN A 151 -14.89 -27.53 -44.59
N GLY A 152 -15.84 -28.16 -43.90
CA GLY A 152 -16.58 -29.32 -44.44
C GLY A 152 -17.31 -28.98 -45.74
N ASN A 153 -17.97 -27.83 -45.80
CA ASN A 153 -18.69 -27.35 -46.99
C ASN A 153 -17.74 -26.98 -48.13
N MET A 154 -16.66 -26.25 -47.84
CA MET A 154 -15.62 -25.93 -48.82
C MET A 154 -15.00 -27.20 -49.39
N HIS A 155 -14.78 -28.21 -48.55
CA HIS A 155 -14.20 -29.48 -48.99
C HIS A 155 -15.14 -30.28 -49.91
N ARG A 156 -16.44 -30.29 -49.63
CA ARG A 156 -17.45 -30.89 -50.53
C ARG A 156 -17.56 -30.12 -51.84
N SER A 157 -17.68 -28.80 -51.78
CA SER A 157 -17.84 -27.94 -52.96
C SER A 157 -16.61 -27.99 -53.87
N SER A 158 -15.40 -27.90 -53.31
CA SER A 158 -14.15 -28.04 -54.07
C SER A 158 -14.03 -29.42 -54.72
N SER A 159 -14.43 -30.50 -54.04
CA SER A 159 -14.44 -31.84 -54.63
C SER A 159 -15.40 -31.93 -55.82
N TYR A 160 -16.60 -31.37 -55.70
CA TYR A 160 -17.59 -31.33 -56.78
C TYR A 160 -17.12 -30.48 -57.98
N VAL A 161 -16.56 -29.30 -57.74
CA VAL A 161 -16.00 -28.46 -58.80
C VAL A 161 -14.81 -29.16 -59.47
N LYS A 162 -13.96 -29.86 -58.72
CA LYS A 162 -12.83 -30.62 -59.25
C LYS A 162 -13.30 -31.75 -60.19
N GLU A 163 -14.39 -32.42 -59.85
CA GLU A 163 -15.04 -33.42 -60.71
C GLU A 163 -15.49 -32.80 -62.04
N ILE A 164 -16.23 -31.68 -61.99
CA ILE A 164 -16.66 -30.95 -63.21
C ILE A 164 -15.47 -30.51 -64.07
N LEU A 165 -14.41 -29.95 -63.45
CA LEU A 165 -13.23 -29.49 -64.17
C LEU A 165 -12.48 -30.65 -64.83
N ASN A 166 -12.42 -31.81 -64.17
CA ASN A 166 -11.82 -33.01 -64.75
C ASN A 166 -12.61 -33.48 -65.97
N ASP A 167 -13.94 -33.56 -65.87
CA ASP A 167 -14.81 -33.91 -67.00
C ASP A 167 -14.66 -32.92 -68.16
N GLN A 168 -14.58 -31.61 -67.86
CA GLN A 168 -14.33 -30.58 -68.88
C GLN A 168 -12.96 -30.73 -69.53
N SER A 169 -11.90 -31.03 -68.74
CA SER A 169 -10.56 -31.28 -69.26
C SER A 169 -10.54 -32.50 -70.20
N GLU A 170 -11.22 -33.61 -69.86
CA GLU A 170 -11.35 -34.78 -70.72
C GLU A 170 -12.07 -34.46 -72.04
N ASN A 171 -13.17 -33.71 -71.97
CA ASN A 171 -13.89 -33.24 -73.15
C ASN A 171 -13.04 -32.32 -74.04
N LEU A 172 -12.29 -31.39 -73.45
CA LEU A 172 -11.40 -30.49 -74.18
C LEU A 172 -10.23 -31.22 -74.83
N ASN A 173 -9.64 -32.21 -74.16
CA ASN A 173 -8.60 -33.06 -74.75
C ASN A 173 -9.14 -33.85 -75.95
N SER A 174 -10.38 -34.36 -75.84
CA SER A 174 -11.05 -35.08 -76.93
C SER A 174 -11.34 -34.17 -78.12
N LEU A 175 -11.84 -32.95 -77.88
CA LEU A 175 -12.05 -31.92 -78.91
C LEU A 175 -10.75 -31.49 -79.58
N TYR A 176 -9.70 -31.24 -78.78
CA TYR A 176 -8.38 -30.92 -79.31
C TYR A 176 -7.87 -32.04 -80.23
N GLY A 177 -7.98 -33.30 -79.78
CA GLY A 177 -7.63 -34.50 -80.55
C GLY A 177 -8.36 -34.56 -81.90
N ALA A 178 -9.69 -34.42 -81.90
CA ALA A 178 -10.52 -34.46 -83.11
C ALA A 178 -10.16 -33.37 -84.14
N PHE A 179 -9.71 -32.20 -83.67
CA PHE A 179 -9.27 -31.10 -84.56
C PHE A 179 -7.83 -31.26 -85.05
N THR A 180 -7.01 -32.09 -84.38
CA THR A 180 -5.65 -32.40 -84.86
C THR A 180 -5.67 -33.09 -86.22
N ASP A 181 -6.68 -33.95 -86.46
CA ASP A 181 -6.85 -34.73 -87.69
C ASP A 181 -7.61 -33.97 -88.80
N GLN A 182 -7.98 -32.71 -88.56
CA GLN A 182 -8.72 -31.87 -89.51
C GLN A 182 -7.93 -30.59 -89.86
N ASP A 183 -8.19 -30.05 -91.06
CA ASP A 183 -7.60 -28.81 -91.58
C ASP A 183 -8.27 -27.57 -90.95
N ILE A 184 -8.28 -27.53 -89.61
CA ILE A 184 -8.89 -26.48 -88.77
C ILE A 184 -7.83 -25.47 -88.34
N ASP A 185 -8.24 -24.20 -88.31
CA ASP A 185 -7.43 -23.04 -87.91
C ASP A 185 -6.68 -23.26 -86.59
N GLN A 186 -5.37 -23.00 -86.59
CA GLN A 186 -4.48 -23.12 -85.43
C GLN A 186 -4.94 -22.25 -84.25
N GLN A 187 -5.56 -21.09 -84.50
CA GLN A 187 -6.11 -20.24 -83.45
C GLN A 187 -7.16 -20.96 -82.62
N ILE A 188 -8.00 -21.81 -83.24
CA ILE A 188 -9.03 -22.60 -82.54
C ILE A 188 -8.38 -23.65 -81.65
N LYS A 189 -7.32 -24.32 -82.13
CA LYS A 189 -6.54 -25.30 -81.35
C LYS A 189 -5.88 -24.65 -80.13
N ASP A 190 -5.30 -23.47 -80.32
CA ASP A 190 -4.66 -22.70 -79.26
C ASP A 190 -5.66 -22.24 -78.18
N TYR A 191 -6.87 -21.83 -78.57
CA TYR A 191 -7.94 -21.50 -77.60
C TYR A 191 -8.35 -22.71 -76.76
N ILE A 192 -8.53 -23.89 -77.37
CA ILE A 192 -8.90 -25.12 -76.64
C ILE A 192 -7.79 -25.51 -75.67
N LYS A 193 -6.53 -25.43 -76.11
CA LYS A 193 -5.38 -25.71 -75.25
C LYS A 193 -5.30 -24.74 -74.07
N SER A 194 -5.41 -23.43 -74.33
CA SER A 194 -5.38 -22.41 -73.27
C SER A 194 -6.52 -22.60 -72.27
N PHE A 195 -7.71 -22.98 -72.75
CA PHE A 195 -8.85 -23.23 -71.88
C PHE A 195 -8.65 -24.49 -71.04
N ASN A 196 -8.10 -25.56 -71.62
CA ASN A 196 -7.75 -26.78 -70.90
C ASN A 196 -6.66 -26.55 -69.84
N ASP A 197 -5.63 -25.77 -70.18
CA ASP A 197 -4.56 -25.39 -69.23
C ASP A 197 -5.17 -24.59 -68.06
N THR A 198 -6.08 -23.65 -68.34
CA THR A 198 -6.82 -22.89 -67.30
C THR A 198 -7.66 -23.82 -66.41
N THR A 199 -8.39 -24.76 -66.99
CA THR A 199 -9.20 -25.74 -66.24
C THR A 199 -8.34 -26.60 -65.30
N LYS A 200 -7.16 -27.03 -65.75
CA LYS A 200 -6.20 -27.77 -64.93
C LYS A 200 -5.62 -26.91 -63.81
N ASP A 201 -5.27 -25.66 -64.09
CA ASP A 201 -4.75 -24.73 -63.08
C ASP A 201 -5.78 -24.46 -61.99
N VAL A 202 -7.04 -24.24 -62.35
CA VAL A 202 -8.14 -24.07 -61.38
C VAL A 202 -8.33 -25.36 -60.55
N SER A 203 -8.32 -26.54 -61.18
CA SER A 203 -8.42 -27.85 -60.50
C SER A 203 -7.29 -28.07 -59.48
N ASN A 204 -6.06 -27.65 -59.83
CA ASN A 204 -4.89 -27.73 -58.97
C ASN A 204 -4.92 -26.70 -57.83
N SER A 205 -5.52 -25.51 -58.03
CA SER A 205 -5.67 -24.52 -56.96
C SER A 205 -6.64 -24.96 -55.85
N LEU A 206 -7.54 -25.89 -56.15
CA LEU A 206 -8.48 -26.49 -55.20
C LEU A 206 -7.87 -27.65 -54.40
N ASP A 207 -6.56 -27.88 -54.51
CA ASP A 207 -5.93 -29.06 -53.95
C ASP A 207 -5.82 -29.01 -52.41
N LYS A 208 -6.07 -30.17 -51.79
CA LYS A 208 -6.32 -30.33 -50.34
C LYS A 208 -5.22 -29.77 -49.43
N ASN A 209 -3.98 -29.67 -49.91
CA ASN A 209 -2.81 -29.46 -49.05
C ASN A 209 -2.74 -28.03 -48.48
N GLU A 210 -3.01 -27.00 -49.29
CA GLU A 210 -2.99 -25.61 -48.83
C GLU A 210 -4.14 -25.30 -47.86
N LEU A 211 -5.35 -25.78 -48.17
CA LEU A 211 -6.51 -25.64 -47.28
C LEU A 211 -6.32 -26.38 -45.96
N GLN A 212 -5.66 -27.54 -45.96
CA GLN A 212 -5.33 -28.25 -44.73
C GLN A 212 -4.27 -27.54 -43.88
N LYS A 213 -3.32 -26.84 -44.51
CA LYS A 213 -2.31 -26.07 -43.80
C LYS A 213 -2.93 -24.89 -43.04
N ILE A 214 -3.75 -24.09 -43.74
CA ILE A 214 -4.51 -22.98 -43.15
C ILE A 214 -5.36 -23.47 -41.97
N ARG A 215 -6.03 -24.62 -42.11
CA ARG A 215 -6.82 -25.23 -41.03
C ARG A 215 -5.98 -25.57 -39.81
N LYS A 216 -4.80 -26.18 -40.01
CA LYS A 216 -3.92 -26.58 -38.90
C LYS A 216 -3.40 -25.37 -38.15
N GLU A 217 -3.01 -24.32 -38.87
CA GLU A 217 -2.54 -23.05 -38.30
C GLU A 217 -3.65 -22.40 -37.46
N ILE A 218 -4.84 -22.18 -38.03
CA ILE A 218 -5.97 -21.58 -37.30
C ILE A 218 -6.36 -22.42 -36.07
N SER A 219 -6.41 -23.74 -36.21
CA SER A 219 -6.74 -24.62 -35.08
C SER A 219 -5.67 -24.57 -33.98
N SER A 220 -4.39 -24.45 -34.34
CA SER A 220 -3.29 -24.30 -33.40
C SER A 220 -3.39 -22.97 -32.65
N ASP A 221 -3.64 -21.88 -33.37
CA ASP A 221 -3.79 -20.54 -32.80
C ASP A 221 -4.98 -20.46 -31.84
N LEU A 222 -6.13 -21.04 -32.21
CA LEU A 222 -7.30 -21.13 -31.34
C LEU A 222 -7.02 -21.96 -30.08
N HIS A 223 -6.26 -23.05 -30.21
CA HIS A 223 -5.83 -23.84 -29.04
C HIS A 223 -4.89 -23.05 -28.13
N GLY A 224 -3.92 -22.33 -28.70
CA GLY A 224 -3.00 -21.47 -27.96
C GLY A 224 -3.72 -20.35 -27.22
N PHE A 225 -4.64 -19.66 -27.90
CA PHE A 225 -5.49 -18.65 -27.29
C PHE A 225 -6.33 -19.21 -26.15
N ASN A 226 -7.02 -20.35 -26.36
CA ASN A 226 -7.83 -20.99 -25.32
C ASN A 226 -7.01 -21.35 -24.06
N ASN A 227 -5.79 -21.86 -24.25
CA ASN A 227 -4.89 -22.18 -23.13
C ASN A 227 -4.46 -20.92 -22.35
N ASN A 228 -4.18 -19.82 -23.04
CA ASN A 228 -3.84 -18.54 -22.42
C ASN A 228 -4.99 -17.99 -21.58
N VAL A 229 -6.22 -18.06 -22.11
CA VAL A 229 -7.45 -17.61 -21.44
C VAL A 229 -7.72 -18.46 -20.18
N ILE A 230 -7.56 -19.79 -20.27
CA ILE A 230 -7.68 -20.69 -19.10
C ILE A 230 -6.63 -20.37 -18.02
N ASN A 231 -5.36 -20.21 -18.41
CA ASN A 231 -4.28 -19.85 -17.47
C ASN A 231 -4.55 -18.52 -16.77
N PHE A 232 -5.08 -17.54 -17.49
CA PHE A 232 -5.47 -16.25 -16.93
C PHE A 232 -6.62 -16.40 -15.91
N SER A 233 -7.64 -17.22 -16.20
CA SER A 233 -8.74 -17.52 -15.27
C SER A 233 -8.22 -18.09 -13.94
N TYR A 234 -7.29 -19.05 -13.98
CA TYR A 234 -6.69 -19.61 -12.77
C TYR A 234 -5.95 -18.55 -11.93
N LYS A 235 -5.15 -17.69 -12.56
CA LYS A 235 -4.46 -16.59 -11.87
C LYS A 235 -5.43 -15.58 -11.26
N ALA A 236 -6.51 -15.24 -11.97
CA ALA A 236 -7.54 -14.35 -11.46
C ALA A 236 -8.24 -14.95 -10.23
N LYS A 237 -8.52 -16.25 -10.24
CA LYS A 237 -9.10 -16.97 -9.09
C LYS A 237 -8.16 -17.00 -7.87
N ASP A 238 -6.87 -17.24 -8.09
CA ASP A 238 -5.85 -17.18 -7.02
C ASP A 238 -5.77 -15.77 -6.39
N LEU A 239 -5.74 -14.72 -7.22
CA LEU A 239 -5.77 -13.33 -6.76
C LEU A 239 -7.02 -13.01 -5.95
N ARG A 240 -8.19 -13.50 -6.35
CA ARG A 240 -9.44 -13.35 -5.59
C ARG A 240 -9.34 -13.97 -4.20
N ASN A 241 -8.77 -15.16 -4.09
CA ASN A 241 -8.62 -15.85 -2.80
C ASN A 241 -7.65 -15.09 -1.88
N LYS A 242 -6.48 -14.66 -2.40
CA LYS A 242 -5.53 -13.82 -1.66
C LYS A 242 -6.15 -12.50 -1.19
N GLY A 243 -6.99 -11.89 -2.02
CA GLY A 243 -7.78 -10.72 -1.65
C GLY A 243 -8.69 -11.00 -0.45
N THR A 244 -9.41 -12.14 -0.44
CA THR A 244 -10.28 -12.49 0.69
C THR A 244 -9.54 -12.68 2.01
N ASP A 245 -8.34 -13.26 1.97
CA ASP A 245 -7.51 -13.40 3.18
C ASP A 245 -6.97 -12.06 3.66
N PHE A 246 -6.59 -11.18 2.73
CA PHE A 246 -6.21 -9.81 3.06
C PHE A 246 -7.37 -9.04 3.71
N ALA A 247 -8.59 -9.14 3.19
CA ALA A 247 -9.76 -8.47 3.78
C ALA A 247 -10.05 -8.95 5.21
N ARG A 248 -9.95 -10.26 5.47
CA ARG A 248 -10.09 -10.80 6.84
C ARG A 248 -9.02 -10.24 7.78
N ASN A 249 -7.76 -10.23 7.35
CA ASN A 249 -6.67 -9.68 8.15
C ASN A 249 -6.84 -8.17 8.39
N SER A 250 -7.32 -7.43 7.39
CA SER A 250 -7.64 -6.00 7.50
C SER A 250 -8.69 -5.73 8.58
N ASP A 251 -9.73 -6.56 8.70
CA ASP A 251 -10.76 -6.41 9.74
C ASP A 251 -10.15 -6.61 11.14
N SER A 252 -9.25 -7.58 11.30
CA SER A 252 -8.50 -7.79 12.55
C SER A 252 -7.59 -6.60 12.90
N ILE A 253 -6.87 -6.05 11.93
CA ILE A 253 -6.01 -4.86 12.14
C ILE A 253 -6.86 -3.65 12.54
N ASN A 254 -8.01 -3.43 11.89
CA ASN A 254 -8.90 -2.32 12.23
C ASN A 254 -9.43 -2.43 13.67
N SER A 255 -9.72 -3.64 14.14
CA SER A 255 -10.08 -3.89 15.53
C SER A 255 -8.96 -3.47 16.50
N VAL A 256 -7.72 -3.90 16.25
CA VAL A 256 -6.55 -3.52 17.06
C VAL A 256 -6.34 -2.00 17.08
N LEU A 257 -6.47 -1.33 15.94
CA LEU A 257 -6.35 0.13 15.84
C LEU A 257 -7.44 0.86 16.64
N ASN A 258 -8.66 0.33 16.69
CA ASN A 258 -9.74 0.89 17.51
C ASN A 258 -9.46 0.69 19.01
N THR A 259 -8.93 -0.47 19.41
CA THR A 259 -8.46 -0.69 20.79
C THR A 259 -7.35 0.29 21.16
N PHE A 260 -6.36 0.48 20.27
CA PHE A 260 -5.29 1.45 20.46
C PHE A 260 -5.82 2.88 20.61
N ARG A 261 -6.78 3.30 19.77
CA ARG A 261 -7.46 4.59 19.90
C ARG A 261 -8.15 4.74 21.26
N GLY A 262 -8.86 3.70 21.72
CA GLY A 262 -9.49 3.70 23.04
C GLY A 262 -8.49 3.88 24.18
N MET A 263 -7.32 3.25 24.08
CA MET A 263 -6.23 3.43 25.04
C MET A 263 -5.67 4.86 25.01
N LEU A 264 -5.41 5.42 23.81
CA LEU A 264 -4.95 6.81 23.67
C LEU A 264 -5.94 7.79 24.30
N ASN A 265 -7.24 7.62 24.02
CA ASN A 265 -8.28 8.45 24.62
C ASN A 265 -8.27 8.33 26.15
N SER A 266 -8.13 7.11 26.69
CA SER A 266 -8.08 6.88 28.14
C SER A 266 -6.86 7.55 28.80
N ILE A 267 -5.70 7.51 28.15
CA ILE A 267 -4.48 8.21 28.61
C ILE A 267 -4.73 9.72 28.58
N SER A 268 -5.24 10.25 27.47
CA SER A 268 -5.59 11.66 27.31
C SER A 268 -6.55 12.14 28.41
N ASP A 269 -7.55 11.32 28.75
CA ASP A 269 -8.53 11.62 29.80
C ASP A 269 -7.91 11.67 31.21
N VAL A 270 -6.92 10.84 31.51
CA VAL A 270 -6.20 10.86 32.79
C VAL A 270 -5.36 12.12 32.94
N PHE A 271 -4.72 12.55 31.85
CA PHE A 271 -3.79 13.69 31.86
C PHE A 271 -4.45 15.03 31.51
N ASN A 272 -5.75 15.05 31.22
CA ASN A 272 -6.50 16.30 31.12
C ASN A 272 -6.62 16.98 32.51
N PRO A 273 -6.93 18.29 32.58
CA PRO A 273 -6.98 19.02 33.85
C PRO A 273 -7.92 18.41 34.90
N LYS A 274 -9.04 17.81 34.48
CA LYS A 274 -10.00 17.14 35.37
C LYS A 274 -9.43 15.84 35.92
N GLY A 275 -8.75 15.05 35.09
CA GLY A 275 -8.07 13.82 35.47
C GLY A 275 -6.91 14.07 36.44
N ILE A 276 -6.08 15.08 36.16
CA ILE A 276 -5.00 15.51 37.07
C ILE A 276 -5.56 15.96 38.41
N ASN A 277 -6.64 16.74 38.42
CA ASN A 277 -7.27 17.18 39.67
C ASN A 277 -7.85 16.00 40.47
N LYS A 278 -8.41 15.00 39.80
CA LYS A 278 -8.89 13.76 40.44
C LYS A 278 -7.73 12.94 41.04
N LEU A 279 -6.60 12.85 40.35
CA LEU A 279 -5.39 12.21 40.87
C LEU A 279 -4.81 12.96 42.06
N ARG A 280 -4.77 14.29 42.01
CA ARG A 280 -4.35 15.13 43.14
C ARG A 280 -5.23 14.93 44.35
N ALA A 281 -6.56 14.98 44.18
CA ALA A 281 -7.51 14.73 45.27
C ALA A 281 -7.30 13.35 45.92
N LYS A 282 -7.12 12.30 45.11
CA LYS A 282 -6.85 10.94 45.60
C LYS A 282 -5.49 10.82 46.29
N SER A 283 -4.47 11.53 45.80
CA SER A 283 -3.16 11.60 46.47
C SER A 283 -3.24 12.30 47.82
N THR A 284 -4.05 13.35 47.94
CA THR A 284 -4.28 14.05 49.22
C THR A 284 -4.98 13.13 50.22
N GLU A 285 -6.04 12.44 49.79
CA GLU A 285 -6.77 11.47 50.64
C GLU A 285 -5.85 10.34 51.14
N LEU A 286 -4.96 9.83 50.29
CA LEU A 286 -3.99 8.81 50.68
C LEU A 286 -2.95 9.33 51.68
N LYS A 287 -2.49 10.57 51.55
CA LYS A 287 -1.59 11.19 52.53
C LYS A 287 -2.26 11.33 53.89
N GLU A 288 -3.50 11.83 53.91
CA GLU A 288 -4.30 11.96 55.13
C GLU A 288 -4.50 10.62 55.83
N LYS A 289 -4.87 9.56 55.10
CA LYS A 289 -4.98 8.20 55.64
C LYS A 289 -3.66 7.66 56.18
N THR A 290 -2.55 7.94 55.52
CA THR A 290 -1.22 7.49 55.95
C THR A 290 -0.78 8.20 57.24
N GLU A 291 -1.05 9.51 57.35
CA GLU A 291 -0.81 10.28 58.58
C GLU A 291 -1.70 9.81 59.73
N GLU A 292 -2.96 9.45 59.46
CA GLU A 292 -3.88 8.93 60.47
C GLU A 292 -3.46 7.56 61.00
N ILE A 293 -2.92 6.70 60.13
CA ILE A 293 -2.34 5.41 60.51
C ILE A 293 -1.07 5.61 61.35
N ASN A 294 -0.18 6.52 60.94
CA ASN A 294 1.05 6.83 61.69
C ASN A 294 0.81 7.46 63.06
N LYS A 295 -0.36 8.08 63.31
CA LYS A 295 -0.76 8.56 64.64
C LYS A 295 -1.34 7.48 65.55
N LYS A 296 -1.69 6.31 65.00
CA LYS A 296 -2.29 5.17 65.72
C LYS A 296 -1.25 4.07 66.05
N ILE A 297 -0.01 4.22 65.59
CA ILE A 297 1.15 3.36 65.87
C ILE A 297 2.07 4.13 66.81
#